data_AF-R9ID57-F1
#
_entry.id   AF-R9ID57-F1
#
_cell.length_a   1.000
_cell.length_b   1.000
_cell.length_c   1.000
_cell.angle_alpha   90.00
_cell.angle_beta   90.00
_cell.angle_gamma   90.00
#
_symmetry.space_group_name_H-M   'P 1'
#
loop_
_entity.id
_entity.type
_entity.pdbx_description
1 polymer ?
#
loop_
_entity_poly.entity_id
_entity_poly.type
_entity_poly.pdbx_seq_one_letter_code
_entity_poly.pdbx_strand_id
1 'polypeptide(L)'
;MEMQKHKFPYNWRLSEAKFTNDKGKVFSCFACGGGSTMGYKLAGFDVIGCNEIDAKVNRCYVANHSPRYNFLEDIRTLRERERERESYRPIFTIWIFWTVLPHAPPSPLPGIVKRIGVKKRNSERGNLHKFLIRFSLIS
;
A
#
# COMPACT_ATOMS: atom_id res chain seq x y z
N MET A 1 30.40 -36.47 9.99
CA MET A 1 29.38 -35.66 9.30
C MET A 1 29.90 -34.24 9.26
N GLU A 2 30.11 -33.70 8.07
CA GLU A 2 30.70 -32.37 7.89
C GLU A 2 29.68 -31.28 8.25
N MET A 3 30.02 -30.42 9.20
CA MET A 3 29.15 -29.37 9.69
C MET A 3 29.12 -28.23 8.69
N GLN A 4 28.00 -28.05 7.98
CA GLN A 4 27.82 -26.95 7.05
C GLN A 4 27.98 -25.61 7.79
N LYS A 5 29.03 -24.86 7.45
CA LYS A 5 29.38 -23.56 8.08
C LYS A 5 28.29 -22.50 7.91
N HIS A 6 27.40 -22.69 6.94
CA HIS A 6 26.35 -21.75 6.58
C HIS A 6 24.99 -22.44 6.56
N LYS A 7 23.99 -21.77 7.14
CA LYS A 7 22.60 -22.24 7.15
C LYS A 7 22.03 -22.46 5.74
N PHE A 8 22.54 -21.71 4.76
CA PHE A 8 22.13 -21.79 3.36
C PHE A 8 23.37 -22.05 2.48
N PRO A 9 23.34 -23.08 1.63
CA PRO A 9 24.44 -23.37 0.71
C PRO A 9 24.52 -22.30 -0.38
N TYR A 10 25.74 -21.89 -0.74
CA TYR A 10 25.95 -20.94 -1.84
C TYR A 10 25.64 -21.55 -3.21
N ASN A 11 25.81 -22.87 -3.32
CA ASN A 11 25.58 -23.63 -4.55
C ASN A 11 24.12 -24.09 -4.56
N TRP A 12 23.22 -23.22 -5.02
CA TRP A 12 21.79 -23.50 -5.12
C TRP A 12 21.39 -23.71 -6.58
N ARG A 13 20.40 -24.59 -6.81
CA ARG A 13 19.84 -24.86 -8.14
C ARG A 13 18.37 -24.46 -8.19
N LEU A 14 17.96 -23.90 -9.32
CA LEU A 14 16.55 -23.53 -9.54
C LEU A 14 15.60 -24.72 -9.42
N SER A 15 16.05 -25.92 -9.85
CA SER A 15 15.29 -27.17 -9.76
C SER A 15 15.02 -27.65 -8.33
N GLU A 16 15.84 -27.22 -7.37
CA GLU A 16 15.75 -27.60 -5.96
C GLU A 16 14.92 -26.59 -5.15
N ALA A 17 14.58 -25.44 -5.76
CA ALA A 17 13.80 -24.40 -5.11
C ALA A 17 12.33 -24.84 -5.02
N LYS A 18 11.82 -24.91 -3.78
CA LYS A 18 10.39 -25.14 -3.52
C LYS A 18 9.64 -23.82 -3.58
N PHE A 19 8.82 -23.69 -4.62
CA PHE A 19 8.01 -22.51 -4.89
C PHE A 19 6.60 -22.74 -4.35
N THR A 20 6.26 -22.07 -3.23
CA THR A 20 4.99 -22.25 -2.54
C THR A 20 4.12 -21.00 -2.72
N ASN A 21 2.92 -21.16 -3.28
CA ASN A 21 2.02 -20.04 -3.65
C ASN A 21 1.30 -19.38 -2.45
N ASP A 22 1.77 -19.61 -1.24
CA ASP A 22 1.17 -19.22 0.04
C ASP A 22 1.87 -18.02 0.69
N LYS A 23 2.93 -17.50 0.07
CA LYS A 23 3.81 -16.49 0.67
C LYS A 23 3.17 -15.10 0.80
N GLY A 24 2.04 -14.87 0.12
CA GLY A 24 1.26 -13.65 0.19
C GLY A 24 1.43 -12.74 -1.02
N LYS A 25 0.96 -11.50 -0.87
CA LYS A 25 0.88 -10.51 -1.95
C LYS A 25 2.05 -9.55 -1.89
N VAL A 26 2.67 -9.29 -3.03
CA VAL A 26 3.80 -8.36 -3.16
C VAL A 26 3.44 -7.23 -4.11
N PHE A 27 3.72 -6.01 -3.67
CA PHE A 27 3.67 -4.82 -4.49
C PHE A 27 5.10 -4.30 -4.68
N SER A 28 5.52 -4.11 -5.93
CA SER A 28 6.90 -3.74 -6.25
C SER A 28 7.05 -2.23 -6.45
N CYS A 29 7.81 -1.56 -5.59
CA CYS A 29 8.21 -0.17 -5.80
C CYS A 29 9.59 -0.13 -6.47
N PHE A 30 9.80 0.80 -7.42
CA PHE A 30 11.01 0.86 -8.25
C PHE A 30 11.21 -0.43 -9.06
N ALA A 31 10.13 -0.89 -9.68
CA ALA A 31 10.07 -2.20 -10.33
C ALA A 31 10.90 -2.26 -11.62
N CYS A 32 11.28 -1.10 -12.17
CA CYS A 32 11.93 -0.98 -13.46
C CYS A 32 11.19 -1.84 -14.51
N GLY A 33 11.92 -2.60 -15.33
CA GLY A 33 11.33 -3.50 -16.34
C GLY A 33 10.82 -4.84 -15.80
N GLY A 34 10.88 -5.08 -14.48
CA GLY A 34 10.25 -6.26 -13.86
C GLY A 34 11.17 -7.43 -13.51
N GLY A 35 12.49 -7.23 -13.47
CA GLY A 35 13.45 -8.31 -13.13
C GLY A 35 13.13 -9.01 -11.79
N SER A 36 12.83 -8.24 -10.75
CA SER A 36 12.46 -8.78 -9.42
C SER A 36 11.08 -9.47 -9.41
N THR A 37 10.16 -9.05 -10.29
CA THR A 37 8.80 -9.60 -10.38
C THR A 37 8.82 -11.06 -10.78
N MET A 38 9.70 -11.45 -11.70
CA MET A 38 9.90 -12.85 -12.05
C MET A 38 10.39 -13.67 -10.85
N GLY A 39 11.34 -13.13 -10.09
CA GLY A 39 11.86 -13.77 -8.88
C GLY A 39 10.80 -13.96 -7.79
N TYR A 40 9.93 -12.97 -7.56
CA TYR A 40 8.82 -13.08 -6.61
C TYR A 40 7.80 -14.15 -7.02
N LYS A 41 7.42 -14.17 -8.30
CA LYS A 41 6.51 -15.20 -8.84
C LYS A 41 7.09 -16.59 -8.70
N LEU A 42 8.38 -16.75 -9.04
CA LEU A 42 9.09 -18.00 -8.81
C LEU A 42 9.06 -18.35 -7.32
N ALA A 43 9.47 -17.46 -6.42
CA ALA A 43 9.43 -17.70 -4.98
C ALA A 43 8.02 -17.98 -4.38
N GLY A 44 6.95 -17.88 -5.19
CA GLY A 44 5.58 -18.22 -4.83
C GLY A 44 4.79 -17.06 -4.20
N PHE A 45 5.21 -15.82 -4.47
CA PHE A 45 4.45 -14.63 -4.13
C PHE A 45 3.49 -14.23 -5.25
N ASP A 46 2.32 -13.74 -4.86
CA ASP A 46 1.35 -13.11 -5.77
C ASP A 46 1.75 -11.65 -5.99
N VAL A 47 2.39 -11.35 -7.14
CA VAL A 47 2.79 -9.99 -7.48
C VAL A 47 1.59 -9.22 -8.02
N ILE A 48 1.03 -8.34 -7.18
CA ILE A 48 -0.23 -7.64 -7.47
C ILE A 48 -0.05 -6.35 -8.27
N GLY A 49 1.15 -5.77 -8.28
CA GLY A 49 1.35 -4.48 -8.94
C GLY A 49 2.73 -3.88 -8.81
N CYS A 50 2.89 -2.73 -9.47
CA CYS A 50 4.14 -1.98 -9.53
C CYS A 50 3.93 -0.47 -9.40
N ASN A 51 4.97 0.21 -8.90
CA ASN A 51 5.14 1.66 -8.98
C ASN A 51 6.47 2.01 -9.65
N GLU A 52 6.40 2.82 -10.71
CA GLU A 52 7.57 3.28 -11.46
C GLU A 52 7.37 4.74 -11.91
N ILE A 53 8.44 5.55 -11.93
CA ILE A 53 8.39 6.94 -12.37
C ILE A 53 8.68 7.07 -13.87
N ASP A 54 9.50 6.18 -14.43
CA ASP A 54 9.87 6.22 -15.85
C ASP A 54 8.82 5.52 -16.72
N ALA A 55 8.17 6.30 -17.60
CA ALA A 55 7.14 5.81 -18.51
C ALA A 55 7.64 4.79 -19.55
N LYS A 56 8.89 4.92 -20.04
CA LYS A 56 9.46 3.98 -21.01
C LYS A 56 9.68 2.62 -20.35
N VAL A 57 10.25 2.64 -19.15
CA VAL A 57 10.55 1.43 -18.40
C VAL A 57 9.27 0.74 -17.93
N ASN A 58 8.28 1.50 -17.46
CA ASN A 58 6.98 0.96 -17.07
C ASN A 58 6.24 0.29 -18.23
N ARG A 59 6.36 0.81 -19.46
CA ARG A 59 5.77 0.15 -20.64
C ARG A 59 6.32 -1.26 -20.84
N CYS A 60 7.63 -1.45 -20.66
CA CYS A 60 8.24 -2.78 -20.71
C CYS A 60 7.69 -3.68 -19.60
N TYR A 61 7.54 -3.16 -18.38
CA TYR A 61 6.95 -3.91 -17.27
C TYR A 61 5.52 -4.38 -17.57
N VAL A 62 4.67 -3.48 -18.07
CA VAL A 62 3.26 -3.79 -18.39
C VAL A 62 3.16 -4.84 -19.49
N ALA A 63 3.94 -4.69 -20.56
CA ALA A 63 3.97 -5.65 -21.65
C ALA A 63 4.37 -7.06 -21.19
N ASN A 64 5.32 -7.15 -20.24
CA ASN A 64 5.85 -8.42 -19.76
C ASN A 64 5.02 -9.09 -18.65
N HIS A 65 4.34 -8.30 -17.81
CA HIS A 65 3.76 -8.80 -16.56
C HIS A 65 2.28 -8.50 -16.35
N SER A 66 1.69 -7.58 -17.13
CA SER A 66 0.28 -7.19 -17.05
C SER A 66 -0.22 -7.02 -15.59
N PRO A 67 0.39 -6.12 -14.80
CA PRO A 67 0.04 -5.93 -13.39
C PRO A 67 -1.40 -5.47 -13.20
N ARG A 68 -2.05 -5.92 -12.12
CA ARG A 68 -3.38 -5.45 -11.72
C ARG A 68 -3.38 -4.00 -11.25
N TYR A 69 -2.36 -3.61 -10.49
CA TYR A 69 -2.16 -2.23 -10.04
C TYR A 69 -0.87 -1.67 -10.63
N ASN A 70 -0.98 -0.64 -11.46
CA ASN A 70 0.17 0.04 -12.05
C ASN A 70 0.12 1.53 -11.71
N PHE A 71 1.08 2.00 -10.93
CA PHE A 71 1.22 3.42 -10.59
C PHE A 71 2.43 4.00 -11.33
N LEU A 72 2.15 4.85 -12.32
CA LEU A 72 3.17 5.61 -13.04
C LEU A 72 3.38 6.97 -12.35
N GLU A 73 3.97 6.95 -11.16
CA GLU A 73 4.16 8.15 -10.35
C GLU A 73 5.40 8.06 -9.45
N ASP A 74 5.85 9.22 -8.97
CA ASP A 74 6.87 9.30 -7.93
C ASP A 74 6.39 8.58 -6.65
N ILE A 75 7.28 7.83 -6.01
CA ILE A 75 7.00 7.08 -4.78
C ILE A 75 6.46 7.98 -3.64
N ARG A 76 6.82 9.26 -3.62
CA ARG A 76 6.35 10.24 -2.64
C ARG A 76 4.84 10.49 -2.79
N THR A 77 4.37 10.56 -4.03
CA THR A 77 2.95 10.71 -4.36
C THR A 77 2.17 9.48 -3.95
N LEU A 78 2.71 8.28 -4.23
CA LEU A 78 2.10 7.03 -3.79
C LEU A 78 1.98 6.96 -2.26
N ARG A 79 3.03 7.35 -1.52
CA ARG A 79 3.02 7.42 -0.05
C ARG A 79 1.96 8.38 0.48
N GLU A 80 1.76 9.52 -0.18
CA GLU A 80 0.74 10.50 0.23
C GLU A 80 -0.68 9.96 0.00
N ARG A 81 -0.94 9.30 -1.13
CA ARG A 81 -2.21 8.60 -1.37
C ARG A 81 -2.51 7.56 -0.29
N GLU A 82 -1.51 6.75 0.07
CA GLU A 82 -1.66 5.77 1.14
C GLU A 82 -1.92 6.41 2.51
N ARG A 83 -1.25 7.53 2.82
CA ARG A 83 -1.47 8.28 4.04
C ARG A 83 -2.89 8.87 4.12
N GLU A 84 -3.41 9.39 3.01
CA GLU A 84 -4.79 9.87 2.93
C GLU A 84 -5.78 8.72 3.15
N ARG A 85 -5.57 7.58 2.47
CA ARG A 85 -6.40 6.38 2.64
C ARG A 85 -6.45 5.91 4.09
N GLU A 86 -5.30 5.86 4.77
CA GLU A 86 -5.24 5.47 6.18
C GLU A 86 -5.95 6.48 7.09
N SER A 87 -5.89 7.78 6.77
CA SER A 87 -6.62 8.80 7.52
C SER A 87 -8.15 8.66 7.39
N TYR A 88 -8.66 8.19 6.25
CA TYR A 88 -10.09 7.97 6.04
C TYR A 88 -10.59 6.65 6.64
N ARG A 89 -9.75 5.61 6.75
CA ARG A 89 -10.14 4.30 7.32
C ARG A 89 -10.82 4.36 8.69
N PRO A 90 -10.27 5.02 9.73
CA PRO A 90 -10.91 5.08 11.04
C PRO A 90 -12.23 5.86 10.97
N ILE A 91 -12.27 6.96 10.21
CA ILE A 91 -13.46 7.81 10.07
C ILE A 91 -14.59 7.04 9.35
N PHE A 92 -14.25 6.29 8.30
CA PHE A 92 -15.19 5.48 7.55
C PHE A 92 -15.71 4.29 8.36
N THR A 93 -14.83 3.63 9.12
CA THR A 93 -15.23 2.52 10.01
C THR A 93 -16.15 3.03 11.12
N ILE A 94 -15.84 4.18 11.72
CA ILE A 94 -16.68 4.83 12.73
C ILE A 94 -18.04 5.23 12.13
N TRP A 95 -18.05 5.77 10.90
CA TRP A 95 -19.28 6.15 10.21
C TRP A 95 -20.16 4.93 9.87
N ILE A 96 -19.59 3.83 9.38
CA ILE A 96 -20.32 2.56 9.19
C ILE A 96 -20.89 2.06 10.50
N PHE A 97 -20.11 2.08 11.58
CA PHE A 97 -20.55 1.60 12.88
C PHE A 97 -21.76 2.40 13.40
N TRP A 98 -21.73 3.74 13.26
CA TRP A 98 -22.84 4.62 13.64
C TRP A 98 -24.08 4.52 12.74
N THR A 99 -23.92 4.16 11.47
CA THR A 99 -25.02 4.09 10.50
C THR A 99 -25.69 2.72 10.41
N VAL A 100 -24.93 1.63 10.62
CA VAL A 100 -25.41 0.25 10.45
C VAL A 100 -25.72 -0.44 11.78
N LEU A 101 -25.06 -0.05 12.89
CA LEU A 101 -25.35 -0.55 14.24
C LEU A 101 -25.48 0.62 15.25
N PRO A 102 -26.61 1.35 15.26
CA PRO A 102 -26.81 2.49 16.17
C PRO A 102 -26.85 2.12 17.67
N HIS A 103 -26.83 0.83 18.04
CA HIS A 103 -27.01 0.35 19.41
C HIS A 103 -25.91 -0.56 19.96
N ALA A 104 -24.76 -0.68 19.28
CA ALA A 104 -23.60 -1.37 19.87
C ALA A 104 -22.67 -0.34 20.54
N PRO A 105 -22.38 -0.43 21.85
CA PRO A 105 -21.37 0.42 22.47
C PRO A 105 -19.99 0.10 21.87
N PRO A 106 -19.14 1.11 21.59
CA PRO A 106 -17.82 0.87 21.03
C PRO A 106 -16.99 0.06 22.04
N SER A 107 -16.57 -1.14 21.65
CA SER A 107 -15.58 -1.90 22.42
C SER A 107 -14.29 -1.06 22.55
N PRO A 108 -13.59 -1.09 23.70
CA PRO A 108 -12.44 -0.22 23.91
C PRO A 108 -11.28 -0.71 23.04
N LEU A 109 -11.00 0.01 21.96
CA LEU A 109 -9.73 -0.14 21.24
C LEU A 109 -8.60 0.54 22.02
N PRO A 110 -7.36 0.02 21.94
CA PRO A 110 -6.26 0.45 22.81
C PRO A 110 -5.88 1.89 22.52
N GLY A 111 -5.76 2.68 23.59
CA GLY A 111 -5.39 4.08 23.50
C GLY A 111 -3.98 4.28 22.93
N ILE A 112 -3.87 5.05 21.85
CA ILE A 112 -2.79 5.99 21.57
C ILE A 112 -3.43 7.11 20.74
N VAL A 113 -3.83 8.19 21.40
CA VAL A 113 -4.07 9.48 20.74
C VAL A 113 -3.16 10.50 21.44
N LYS A 114 -1.90 10.58 20.97
CA LYS A 114 -1.08 11.76 21.26
C LYS A 114 -1.53 12.87 20.30
N ARG A 115 -2.19 13.86 20.90
CA ARG A 115 -2.63 15.13 20.32
C ARG A 115 -1.44 15.82 19.62
N ILE A 116 -1.45 15.92 18.29
CA ILE A 116 -0.51 16.77 17.54
C ILE A 116 -1.28 17.98 17.02
N GLY A 117 -0.85 19.16 17.45
CA GLY A 117 -1.47 20.45 17.15
C GLY A 117 -1.48 20.82 15.67
N VAL A 118 -2.56 21.45 15.25
CA VAL A 118 -2.79 21.92 13.88
C VAL A 118 -2.09 23.26 13.67
N LYS A 119 -1.09 23.32 12.78
CA LYS A 119 -0.54 24.57 12.24
C LYS A 119 -1.22 24.88 10.90
N LYS A 120 -2.01 25.96 10.90
CA LYS A 120 -2.80 26.44 9.75
C LYS A 120 -1.86 27.12 8.73
N ARG A 121 -1.86 26.65 7.47
CA ARG A 121 -1.36 27.45 6.33
C ARG A 121 -2.54 27.84 5.46
N ASN A 122 -2.69 29.14 5.25
CA ASN A 122 -3.62 29.75 4.30
C ASN A 122 -3.15 29.44 2.88
N SER A 123 -4.07 29.02 2.02
CA SER A 123 -3.92 29.10 0.56
C SER A 123 -5.30 29.38 -0.02
N GLU A 124 -5.36 30.46 -0.80
CA GLU A 124 -6.56 31.03 -1.38
C GLU A 124 -7.09 30.19 -2.55
N ARG A 125 -8.40 30.35 -2.78
CA ARG A 125 -9.26 29.52 -3.62
C ARG A 125 -8.96 29.66 -5.12
N GLY A 126 -8.93 28.52 -5.81
CA GLY A 126 -9.33 28.36 -7.20
C GLY A 126 -10.39 27.26 -7.28
N ASN A 127 -11.56 27.60 -7.84
CA ASN A 127 -12.78 26.80 -7.88
C ASN A 127 -12.63 25.37 -8.41
N LEU A 128 -13.20 24.40 -7.71
CA LEU A 128 -13.95 23.26 -8.26
C LEU A 128 -14.78 22.63 -7.14
N HIS A 129 -16.06 22.38 -7.44
CA HIS A 129 -17.10 21.96 -6.51
C HIS A 129 -16.68 20.76 -5.64
N LYS A 130 -16.48 21.00 -4.34
CA LYS A 130 -16.49 19.96 -3.31
C LYS A 130 -17.65 20.28 -2.38
N PHE A 131 -18.62 19.38 -2.30
CA PHE A 131 -19.64 19.39 -1.25
C PHE A 131 -18.92 19.31 0.10
N LEU A 132 -18.74 20.46 0.74
CA LEU A 132 -18.18 20.58 2.07
C LEU A 132 -19.37 20.63 3.02
N ILE A 133 -19.64 19.54 3.75
CA ILE A 133 -20.60 19.56 4.84
C ILE A 133 -19.99 20.44 5.94
N ARG A 134 -20.46 21.69 6.04
CA ARG A 134 -20.23 22.56 7.19
C ARG A 134 -21.10 22.04 8.34
N PHE A 135 -20.47 21.58 9.42
CA PHE A 135 -21.12 21.63 10.74
C PHE A 135 -20.76 22.96 11.39
N SER A 136 -21.73 23.88 11.37
CA SER A 136 -21.75 25.06 12.23
C SER A 136 -22.30 24.62 13.59
N LEU A 137 -21.55 24.84 14.67
CA LEU A 137 -22.10 24.80 16.02
C LEU A 137 -22.74 26.17 16.30
N ILE A 138 -24.06 26.17 16.48
CA ILE A 138 -24.81 27.25 17.13
C ILE A 138 -25.07 26.80 18.57
N SER A 139 -24.81 27.75 19.48
CA SER A 139 -25.00 27.78 20.94
C SER A 139 -23.99 27.02 21.79
#